data_AF-A0A958FAN1-F1
#
_entry.id   AF-A0A958FAN1-F1
#
_cell.length_a   1.000
_cell.length_b   1.000
_cell.length_c   1.000
_cell.angle_alpha   90.00
_cell.angle_beta   90.00
_cell.angle_gamma   90.00
#
_symmetry.space_group_name_H-M   'P 1'
#
loop_
_entity.id
_entity.type
_entity.pdbx_description
1 polymer ?
#
loop_
_entity_poly.entity_id
_entity_poly.type
_entity_poly.pdbx_seq_one_letter_code
_entity_poly.pdbx_strand_id
1 'polypeptide(L)'
;IRKQPKFPPYELKLVRDRGTVGAEATKKVQQDDLFDKAREIVIRHQQGSVSLLQRKLKIGYARAGRLMDALEEAGVVGPGQGSKAREVLISTYSDD
;
A
#
# COMPACT_ATOMS: atom_id res chain seq x y z
N ILE A 1 18.16 51.90 -2.98
CA ILE A 1 17.41 50.68 -2.58
C ILE A 1 16.18 50.58 -3.48
N ARG A 2 16.26 49.82 -4.58
CA ARG A 2 15.15 49.65 -5.53
C ARG A 2 14.06 48.83 -4.85
N LYS A 3 12.89 49.42 -4.65
CA LYS A 3 11.70 48.76 -4.12
C LYS A 3 11.36 47.58 -5.05
N GLN A 4 11.45 46.37 -4.52
CA GLN A 4 10.99 45.17 -5.22
C GLN A 4 9.49 45.33 -5.49
N PRO A 5 8.99 45.02 -6.70
CA PRO A 5 7.56 44.97 -6.94
C PRO A 5 6.99 43.80 -6.13
N LYS A 6 6.00 44.12 -5.28
CA LYS A 6 5.31 43.15 -4.43
C LYS A 6 4.39 42.34 -5.34
N PHE A 7 4.83 41.17 -5.78
CA PHE A 7 3.95 40.26 -6.51
C PHE A 7 2.72 39.94 -5.64
N PRO A 8 1.50 39.97 -6.20
CA PRO A 8 0.31 39.59 -5.45
C PRO A 8 0.43 38.12 -5.01
N PRO A 9 -0.10 37.76 -3.84
CA PRO A 9 -0.07 36.38 -3.38
C PRO A 9 -0.81 35.52 -4.40
N TYR A 10 -0.11 34.52 -4.95
CA TYR A 10 -0.72 33.56 -5.85
C TYR A 10 -1.72 32.72 -5.03
N GLU A 11 -3.02 33.01 -5.15
CA GLU A 11 -4.04 32.14 -4.59
C GLU A 11 -4.06 30.85 -5.40
N LEU A 12 -3.44 29.81 -4.84
CA LEU A 12 -3.56 28.48 -5.38
C LEU A 12 -5.02 28.04 -5.24
N LYS A 13 -5.79 28.12 -6.33
CA LYS A 13 -7.11 27.49 -6.39
C LYS A 13 -6.89 25.99 -6.28
N LEU A 14 -7.05 25.46 -5.08
CA LEU A 14 -7.19 24.03 -4.83
C LEU A 14 -8.46 23.58 -5.54
N VAL A 15 -8.32 23.17 -6.81
CA VAL A 15 -9.32 22.37 -7.49
C VAL A 15 -9.33 21.04 -6.73
N ARG A 16 -10.20 20.95 -5.72
CA ARG A 16 -10.63 19.67 -5.16
C ARG A 16 -11.42 18.99 -6.26
N ASP A 17 -10.69 18.31 -7.13
CA ASP A 17 -11.27 17.22 -7.90
C ASP A 17 -11.76 16.20 -6.87
N ARG A 18 -13.07 16.21 -6.64
CA ARG A 18 -13.75 15.28 -5.74
C ARG A 18 -13.76 13.90 -6.40
N GLY A 19 -12.59 13.27 -6.44
CA GLY A 19 -12.47 11.84 -6.60
C GLY A 19 -12.90 11.18 -5.29
N THR A 20 -14.20 10.89 -5.15
CA THR A 20 -14.71 9.92 -4.18
C THR A 20 -14.18 8.54 -4.58
N VAL A 21 -12.93 8.24 -4.24
CA VAL A 21 -12.29 6.93 -4.46
C VAL A 21 -11.95 6.29 -3.10
N GLY A 22 -12.93 6.24 -2.19
CA GLY A 22 -12.69 5.85 -0.80
C GLY A 22 -13.18 4.46 -0.40
N ALA A 23 -14.26 3.94 -1.00
CA ALA A 23 -14.97 2.80 -0.40
C ALA A 23 -15.13 1.57 -1.31
N GLU A 24 -15.15 1.71 -2.64
CA GLU A 24 -15.23 0.54 -3.55
C GLU A 24 -13.86 -0.07 -3.90
N ALA A 25 -12.77 0.67 -3.67
CA ALA A 25 -11.43 0.21 -4.02
C ALA A 25 -10.93 -0.92 -3.09
N THR A 26 -11.40 -1.00 -1.85
CA THR A 26 -11.00 -2.02 -0.86
C THR A 26 -11.54 -3.39 -1.24
N LYS A 27 -12.80 -3.48 -1.67
CA LYS A 27 -13.43 -4.75 -2.07
C LYS A 27 -12.80 -5.38 -3.32
N LYS A 28 -12.29 -4.58 -4.25
CA LYS A 28 -11.57 -5.08 -5.45
C LYS A 28 -10.17 -5.60 -5.14
N VAL A 29 -9.53 -5.18 -4.04
CA VAL A 29 -8.16 -5.61 -3.71
C VAL A 29 -8.14 -7.04 -3.17
N GLN A 30 -9.17 -7.46 -2.43
CA GLN A 30 -9.34 -8.87 -2.04
C GLN A 30 -9.63 -9.78 -3.25
N GLN A 31 -10.07 -9.21 -4.38
CA GLN A 31 -10.21 -9.90 -5.68
C GLN A 31 -9.00 -9.70 -6.61
N ASP A 32 -7.88 -9.14 -6.13
CA ASP A 32 -6.69 -8.99 -6.97
C ASP A 32 -6.07 -10.38 -7.17
N ASP A 33 -5.92 -10.83 -8.42
CA ASP A 33 -5.30 -12.13 -8.78
C ASP A 33 -3.87 -12.29 -8.21
N LEU A 34 -3.27 -11.17 -7.79
CA LEU A 34 -1.94 -11.10 -7.19
C LEU A 34 -1.96 -11.30 -5.67
N PHE A 35 -3.13 -11.31 -5.03
CA PHE A 35 -3.25 -11.49 -3.57
C PHE A 35 -2.71 -12.83 -3.10
N ASP A 36 -3.11 -13.93 -3.75
CA ASP A 36 -2.60 -15.26 -3.42
C ASP A 36 -1.08 -15.37 -3.63
N LYS A 37 -0.57 -14.78 -4.71
CA LYS A 37 0.87 -14.73 -4.96
C LYS A 37 1.61 -13.89 -3.91
N ALA A 38 1.02 -12.77 -3.49
CA ALA A 38 1.58 -11.92 -2.45
C ALA A 38 1.66 -12.68 -1.12
N ARG A 39 0.60 -13.41 -0.75
CA ARG A 39 0.56 -14.30 0.42
C ARG A 39 1.68 -15.33 0.37
N GLU A 40 1.80 -16.06 -0.75
CA GLU A 40 2.84 -17.08 -0.95
C GLU A 40 4.25 -16.50 -0.80
N ILE A 41 4.50 -15.34 -1.44
CA ILE A 41 5.78 -14.65 -1.39
C ILE A 41 6.13 -14.24 0.04
N VAL A 42 5.16 -13.69 0.78
CA VAL A 42 5.35 -13.21 2.15
C VAL A 42 5.66 -14.35 3.10
N ILE A 43 4.93 -15.48 2.99
CA ILE A 43 5.17 -16.68 3.81
C ILE A 43 6.51 -17.32 3.46
N ARG A 44 6.84 -17.43 2.16
CA ARG A 44 8.13 -18.01 1.73
C ARG A 44 9.33 -17.17 2.18
N HIS A 45 9.20 -15.85 2.15
CA HIS A 45 10.30 -14.95 2.52
C HIS A 45 10.31 -14.56 4.00
N GLN A 46 9.25 -14.85 4.75
CA GLN A 46 9.06 -14.43 6.14
C GLN A 46 9.31 -12.94 6.37
N GLN A 47 9.03 -12.13 5.35
CA GLN A 47 9.24 -10.69 5.35
C GLN A 47 8.07 -9.97 4.70
N GLY A 48 7.25 -9.32 5.53
CA GLY A 48 6.11 -8.55 5.09
C GLY A 48 6.47 -7.09 4.76
N SER A 49 7.25 -6.83 3.70
CA SER A 49 7.49 -5.44 3.24
C SER A 49 6.84 -5.12 1.89
N VAL A 50 6.33 -3.90 1.77
CA VAL A 50 5.74 -3.36 0.53
C VAL A 50 6.76 -3.43 -0.62
N SER A 51 8.01 -3.05 -0.35
CA SER A 51 9.11 -3.10 -1.33
C SER A 51 9.40 -4.51 -1.86
N LEU A 52 9.19 -5.54 -1.05
CA LEU A 52 9.37 -6.94 -1.45
C LEU A 52 8.28 -7.34 -2.46
N LEU A 53 7.02 -6.99 -2.20
CA LEU A 53 5.92 -7.21 -3.14
C LEU A 53 6.11 -6.43 -4.45
N GLN A 54 6.56 -5.17 -4.38
CA GLN A 54 6.84 -4.37 -5.57
C GLN A 54 7.83 -5.06 -6.51
N ARG A 55 8.92 -5.60 -5.97
CA ARG A 55 9.97 -6.25 -6.77
C ARG A 55 9.54 -7.61 -7.31
N LYS A 56 8.81 -8.39 -6.51
CA LYS A 56 8.43 -9.77 -6.86
C LYS A 56 7.24 -9.82 -7.82
N LEU A 57 6.25 -8.95 -7.61
CA LEU A 57 5.03 -8.89 -8.42
C LEU A 57 5.09 -7.81 -9.51
N LYS A 58 6.17 -7.00 -9.55
CA LYS A 58 6.35 -5.88 -10.48
C LYS A 58 5.18 -4.89 -10.47
N ILE A 59 4.68 -4.59 -9.27
CA ILE A 59 3.54 -3.70 -9.05
C ILE A 59 3.98 -2.34 -8.50
N GLY A 60 3.15 -1.31 -8.73
CA GLY A 60 3.35 0.02 -8.16
C GLY A 60 3.16 0.05 -6.64
N TYR A 61 3.75 1.06 -6.00
CA TYR A 61 3.72 1.25 -4.53
C TYR A 61 2.30 1.25 -3.95
N ALA A 62 1.38 1.98 -4.59
CA ALA A 62 -0.02 2.06 -4.13
C ALA A 62 -0.74 0.71 -4.15
N ARG A 63 -0.44 -0.16 -5.13
CA ARG A 63 -1.02 -1.50 -5.20
C ARG A 63 -0.38 -2.44 -4.17
N ALA A 64 0.94 -2.37 -4.02
CA ALA A 64 1.66 -3.17 -3.02
C ALA A 64 1.21 -2.85 -1.59
N GLY A 65 0.99 -1.57 -1.26
CA GLY A 65 0.46 -1.17 0.05
C GLY A 65 -0.92 -1.78 0.31
N ARG A 66 -1.85 -1.66 -0.65
CA ARG A 66 -3.19 -2.24 -0.54
C ARG A 66 -3.17 -3.76 -0.37
N LEU A 67 -2.32 -4.47 -1.13
CA LEU A 67 -2.14 -5.91 -0.95
C LEU A 67 -1.62 -6.23 0.45
N MET A 68 -0.73 -5.40 0.99
CA MET A 68 -0.21 -5.58 2.34
C MET A 68 -1.26 -5.37 3.42
N ASP A 69 -2.11 -4.37 3.25
CA ASP A 69 -3.23 -4.11 4.16
C ASP A 69 -4.28 -5.22 4.07
N ALA A 70 -4.54 -5.78 2.88
CA ALA A 70 -5.39 -6.94 2.72
C ALA A 70 -4.79 -8.21 3.36
N LEU A 71 -3.47 -8.38 3.29
CA LEU A 71 -2.78 -9.49 3.98
C LEU A 71 -2.81 -9.32 5.50
N GLU A 72 -2.82 -8.09 6.00
CA GLU A 72 -3.00 -7.77 7.42
C GLU A 72 -4.43 -8.06 7.86
N GLU A 73 -5.43 -7.66 7.07
CA GLU A 73 -6.85 -7.95 7.30
C GLU A 73 -7.14 -9.47 7.27
N ALA A 74 -6.44 -10.20 6.41
CA ALA A 74 -6.51 -11.66 6.33
C ALA A 74 -5.70 -12.39 7.44
N GLY A 75 -5.01 -11.66 8.32
CA GLY A 75 -4.22 -12.23 9.42
C GLY A 75 -2.92 -12.93 8.99
N VAL A 76 -2.46 -12.71 7.75
CA VAL A 76 -1.19 -13.28 7.24
C VAL A 76 0.02 -12.55 7.82
N VAL A 77 -0.08 -11.22 7.91
CA VAL A 77 0.96 -10.35 8.47
C VAL A 77 0.45 -9.62 9.70
N GLY A 78 1.35 -9.40 10.65
CA GLY A 78 1.07 -8.64 11.86
C GLY A 78 1.02 -7.13 11.62
N PRO A 79 0.68 -6.37 12.68
CA PRO A 79 0.59 -4.91 12.61
C PRO A 79 1.92 -4.28 12.19
N GLY A 80 1.85 -3.26 11.34
CA GLY A 80 3.05 -2.57 10.86
C GLY A 80 3.78 -1.79 11.94
N GLN A 81 5.05 -2.11 12.18
CA GLN A 81 5.95 -1.34 13.06
C GLN A 81 6.60 -0.16 12.31
N GLY A 82 5.78 0.76 11.79
CA GLY A 82 6.24 1.99 11.14
C GLY A 82 7.15 1.72 9.93
N SER A 83 8.44 2.07 10.05
CA SER A 83 9.43 1.98 8.97
C SER A 83 9.97 0.57 8.69
N LYS A 84 9.62 -0.42 9.52
CA LYS A 84 10.14 -1.79 9.43
C LYS A 84 9.17 -2.72 8.70
N ALA A 85 9.72 -3.80 8.14
CA ALA A 85 8.93 -4.87 7.55
C ALA A 85 7.96 -5.47 8.59
N ARG A 86 6.72 -5.76 8.17
CA ARG A 86 5.72 -6.42 9.01
C ARG A 86 6.19 -7.84 9.30
N GLU A 87 5.95 -8.28 10.54
CA GLU A 87 6.20 -9.67 10.95
C GLU A 87 5.15 -10.57 10.31
N VAL A 88 5.57 -11.76 9.85
CA VAL A 88 4.66 -12.73 9.23
C VAL A 88 4.16 -13.67 10.32
N LEU A 89 2.84 -13.71 10.52
CA LEU A 89 2.21 -14.50 11.58
C LEU A 89 1.97 -15.95 11.13
N ILE A 90 1.84 -16.17 9.82
CA ILE A 90 1.59 -17.48 9.22
C ILE A 90 2.90 -18.05 8.67
N SER A 91 3.36 -19.15 9.26
CA SER A 91 4.57 -19.87 8.81
C SER A 91 4.27 -21.13 8.01
N THR A 92 3.02 -21.62 8.01
CA THR A 92 2.61 -22.87 7.37
C THR A 92 1.32 -22.65 6.55
N TYR A 93 1.36 -23.02 5.27
CA TYR A 93 0.16 -23.18 4.44
C TYR A 93 -0.49 -24.50 4.84
N SER A 94 -1.43 -24.47 5.79
CA SER A 94 -2.30 -25.62 6.05
C SER A 94 -3.42 -25.57 5.02
N ASP A 95 -3.29 -26.35 3.96
CA ASP A 95 -4.35 -26.66 3.01
C ASP A 95 -5.15 -27.83 3.63
N ASP A 96 -6.07 -27.53 4.56
CA ASP A 96 -7.04 -28.49 5.13
C ASP A 96 -8.46 -28.04 4.77
#